data_AF-A0A925ZIM5-F1
#
_entry.id   AF-A0A925ZIM5-F1
#
_cell.length_a   1.000
_cell.length_b   1.000
_cell.length_c   1.000
_cell.angle_alpha   90.00
_cell.angle_beta   90.00
_cell.angle_gamma   90.00
#
_symmetry.space_group_name_H-M   'P 1'
#
loop_
_entity.id
_entity.type
_entity.pdbx_description
1 polymer ?
#
loop_
_entity_poly.entity_id
_entity_poly.type
_entity_poly.pdbx_seq_one_letter_code
_entity_poly.pdbx_strand_id
1 'polypeptide(L)'
;VTGTPNSFLCTDKVYGDFELEFEVWVDPTMNSGVQIRSNSVPGYREGGVHGYQVEIDPLPRAWSGGLYDENRRGWLQDLSKNPNGQKAFKNGQWNKFRVVAKGDRIQTWVNRARIVDFRDSMTQTGFIGLQVHNHDKAGVEVKWRNIKVKDLGIPTANPPKGGEWLLKTEADLKNWARQGKPEEPNPWTWVDSAMEVKPRSGSIMSKRKFSDFRMHMEFMVDDNGRSGQANGNSGVYLMGSYELQILNSAPRGPADNECGGIYTIKAPDYAMALPAGVWQSYDVTLKAAKWNGDKKTENARVTIYHNGTLIHNNIVLPNPTGAGDPESPNPRPFYLQDHGNRIRFRNIWVSEKV
;
A
#
# COMPACT_ATOMS: atom_id res chain seq x y z
N VAL A 1 -3.35 -30.04 2.47
CA VAL A 1 -3.26 -31.08 1.42
C VAL A 1 -1.84 -31.59 1.47
N THR A 2 -1.61 -32.90 1.49
CA THR A 2 -0.25 -33.45 1.62
C THR A 2 0.58 -33.16 0.38
N GLY A 3 1.82 -32.72 0.56
CA GLY A 3 2.75 -32.48 -0.54
C GLY A 3 2.45 -31.25 -1.41
N THR A 4 1.59 -30.35 -0.96
CA THR A 4 1.34 -29.06 -1.62
C THR A 4 2.00 -27.91 -0.87
N PRO A 5 2.39 -26.82 -1.56
CA PRO A 5 2.68 -25.55 -0.90
C PRO A 5 1.51 -25.05 -0.04
N ASN A 6 1.74 -23.98 0.73
CA ASN A 6 0.69 -23.30 1.50
C ASN A 6 -0.52 -23.01 0.58
N SER A 7 -1.70 -23.37 1.04
CA SER A 7 -2.95 -23.15 0.32
C SER A 7 -3.82 -22.14 1.08
N PHE A 8 -4.52 -21.28 0.36
CA PHE A 8 -5.33 -20.22 0.95
C PHE A 8 -6.73 -20.22 0.35
N LEU A 9 -7.74 -20.22 1.20
CA LEU A 9 -9.12 -19.93 0.81
C LEU A 9 -9.40 -18.45 1.08
N CYS A 10 -9.39 -17.63 0.03
CA CYS A 10 -9.49 -16.17 0.13
C CYS A 10 -10.91 -15.67 -0.13
N THR A 11 -11.28 -14.57 0.51
CA THR A 11 -12.51 -13.84 0.20
C THR A 11 -12.41 -13.17 -1.17
N ASP A 12 -13.47 -13.23 -1.97
CA ASP A 12 -13.55 -12.44 -3.22
C ASP A 12 -13.53 -10.93 -2.95
N LYS A 13 -14.10 -10.53 -1.81
CA LYS A 13 -14.13 -9.13 -1.36
C LYS A 13 -12.79 -8.72 -0.75
N VAL A 14 -12.33 -7.54 -1.13
CA VAL A 14 -11.22 -6.81 -0.48
C VAL A 14 -11.76 -5.97 0.68
N TYR A 15 -11.07 -6.02 1.81
CA TYR A 15 -11.42 -5.28 3.03
C TYR A 15 -10.33 -4.27 3.40
N GLY A 16 -10.77 -3.11 3.87
CA GLY A 16 -9.93 -2.05 4.41
C GLY A 16 -9.91 -2.08 5.94
N ASP A 17 -10.66 -1.17 6.55
CA ASP A 17 -10.95 -1.16 7.97
C ASP A 17 -12.03 -2.19 8.27
N PHE A 18 -11.80 -3.05 9.25
CA PHE A 18 -12.78 -4.06 9.64
C PHE A 18 -12.56 -4.54 11.07
N GLU A 19 -13.60 -5.19 11.58
CA GLU A 19 -13.54 -6.07 12.73
C GLU A 19 -13.90 -7.50 12.29
N LEU A 20 -12.96 -8.42 12.45
CA LEU A 20 -13.11 -9.83 12.10
C LEU A 20 -13.18 -10.65 13.39
N GLU A 21 -14.21 -11.48 13.51
CA GLU A 21 -14.29 -12.51 14.54
C GLU A 21 -14.40 -13.89 13.87
N PHE A 22 -13.73 -14.88 14.44
CA PHE A 22 -13.86 -16.28 14.01
C PHE A 22 -13.55 -17.22 15.16
N GLU A 23 -13.99 -18.46 15.04
CA GLU A 23 -13.56 -19.56 15.89
C GLU A 23 -12.72 -20.54 15.08
N VAL A 24 -11.62 -21.02 15.65
CA VAL A 24 -10.74 -22.00 15.03
C VAL A 24 -10.43 -23.16 15.96
N TRP A 25 -10.40 -24.36 15.41
CA TRP A 25 -9.79 -25.55 15.98
C TRP A 25 -8.69 -26.01 15.03
N VAL A 26 -7.53 -26.38 15.56
CA VAL A 26 -6.39 -26.85 14.77
C VAL A 26 -5.80 -28.09 15.42
N ASP A 27 -5.35 -29.03 14.61
CA ASP A 27 -4.56 -30.16 15.08
C ASP A 27 -3.28 -29.63 15.79
N PRO A 28 -2.93 -30.14 16.99
CA PRO A 28 -1.77 -29.66 17.74
C PRO A 28 -0.42 -29.78 17.04
N THR A 29 -0.35 -30.55 15.95
CA THR A 29 0.88 -30.75 15.16
C THR A 29 1.01 -29.79 13.97
N MET A 30 0.01 -28.93 13.72
CA MET A 30 -0.06 -28.12 12.51
C MET A 30 -0.07 -26.62 12.79
N ASN A 31 0.70 -25.88 12.01
CA ASN A 31 0.61 -24.43 11.93
C ASN A 31 -0.50 -23.98 10.95
N SER A 32 -1.12 -22.85 11.22
CA SER A 32 -2.07 -22.22 10.31
C SER A 32 -2.06 -20.70 10.56
N GLY A 33 -2.93 -19.98 9.86
CA GLY A 33 -3.06 -18.55 9.99
C GLY A 33 -4.29 -18.03 9.27
N VAL A 34 -4.68 -16.81 9.62
CA VAL A 34 -5.68 -16.05 8.89
C VAL A 34 -5.03 -14.80 8.32
N GLN A 35 -4.92 -14.76 7.00
CA GLN A 35 -4.47 -13.60 6.26
C GLN A 35 -5.45 -12.44 6.45
N ILE A 36 -4.91 -11.24 6.66
CA ILE A 36 -5.65 -9.99 6.77
C ILE A 36 -5.00 -8.93 5.89
N ARG A 37 -5.80 -8.20 5.11
CA ARG A 37 -5.29 -7.20 4.14
C ARG A 37 -4.16 -7.76 3.27
N SER A 38 -4.26 -9.03 2.89
CA SER A 38 -3.26 -9.69 2.06
C SER A 38 -3.62 -9.59 0.58
N ASN A 39 -2.62 -9.78 -0.27
CA ASN A 39 -2.75 -9.69 -1.72
C ASN A 39 -2.16 -10.93 -2.39
N SER A 40 -2.54 -11.11 -3.65
CA SER A 40 -1.99 -12.09 -4.57
C SER A 40 -2.05 -11.42 -5.94
N VAL A 41 -0.90 -10.95 -6.40
CA VAL A 41 -0.78 -10.26 -7.69
C VAL A 41 0.23 -11.01 -8.55
N PRO A 42 -0.04 -11.24 -9.84
CA PRO A 42 0.87 -12.01 -10.71
C PRO A 42 2.30 -11.48 -10.72
N GLY A 43 2.47 -10.16 -10.61
CA GLY A 43 3.78 -9.50 -10.60
C GLY A 43 4.59 -9.65 -9.32
N TYR A 44 4.04 -10.23 -8.23
CA TYR A 44 4.76 -10.47 -6.98
C TYR A 44 4.84 -11.96 -6.68
N ARG A 45 6.06 -12.53 -6.73
CA ARG A 45 6.31 -13.96 -6.50
C ARG A 45 5.35 -14.86 -7.26
N GLU A 46 5.13 -14.56 -8.55
CA GLU A 46 4.28 -15.34 -9.45
C GLU A 46 2.83 -15.53 -8.93
N GLY A 47 2.29 -14.52 -8.23
CA GLY A 47 0.94 -14.60 -7.65
C GLY A 47 0.90 -15.23 -6.25
N GLY A 48 2.04 -15.49 -5.61
CA GLY A 48 2.06 -15.97 -4.24
C GLY A 48 1.29 -15.06 -3.28
N VAL A 49 0.47 -15.64 -2.39
CA VAL A 49 -0.21 -14.89 -1.32
C VAL A 49 0.84 -14.25 -0.41
N HIS A 50 0.68 -12.96 -0.13
CA HIS A 50 1.59 -12.18 0.70
C HIS A 50 0.83 -11.08 1.46
N GLY A 51 1.33 -10.73 2.64
CA GLY A 51 0.73 -9.72 3.50
C GLY A 51 0.62 -10.19 4.95
N TYR A 52 -0.16 -9.48 5.75
CA TYR A 52 -0.23 -9.81 7.17
C TYR A 52 -1.04 -11.07 7.42
N GLN A 53 -0.53 -11.88 8.34
CA GLN A 53 -1.12 -13.10 8.85
C GLN A 53 -1.29 -13.00 10.36
N VAL A 54 -2.49 -13.32 10.84
CA VAL A 54 -2.75 -13.60 12.26
C VAL A 54 -2.44 -15.07 12.49
N GLU A 55 -1.42 -15.33 13.29
CA GLU A 55 -0.89 -16.68 13.48
C GLU A 55 -1.85 -17.60 14.24
N ILE A 56 -1.89 -18.88 13.86
CA ILE A 56 -2.46 -19.98 14.64
C ILE A 56 -1.34 -21.01 14.86
N ASP A 57 -0.70 -20.91 16.02
CA ASP A 57 0.46 -21.71 16.41
C ASP A 57 0.15 -22.52 17.68
N PRO A 58 -0.20 -23.82 17.55
CA PRO A 58 -0.42 -24.72 18.68
C PRO A 58 0.88 -25.33 19.24
N LEU A 59 2.04 -25.05 18.63
CA LEU A 59 3.34 -25.60 19.03
C LEU A 59 3.81 -24.99 20.38
N PRO A 60 4.83 -25.56 21.05
CA PRO A 60 5.32 -25.05 22.33
C PRO A 60 5.74 -23.58 22.35
N ARG A 61 6.06 -23.01 21.17
CA ARG A 61 6.36 -21.59 21.01
C ARG A 61 5.15 -20.71 21.35
N ALA A 62 3.94 -21.20 21.06
CA ALA A 62 2.64 -20.66 21.45
C ALA A 62 2.41 -19.21 21.01
N TRP A 63 2.64 -18.91 19.73
CA TRP A 63 2.52 -17.56 19.17
C TRP A 63 1.17 -17.26 18.51
N SER A 64 0.15 -18.06 18.81
CA SER A 64 -1.23 -17.84 18.36
C SER A 64 -1.74 -16.42 18.64
N GLY A 65 -2.26 -15.76 17.62
CA GLY A 65 -2.70 -14.37 17.63
C GLY A 65 -1.59 -13.35 17.34
N GLY A 66 -0.33 -13.79 17.21
CA GLY A 66 0.79 -12.96 16.76
C GLY A 66 0.62 -12.49 15.32
N LEU A 67 1.43 -11.51 14.91
CA LEU A 67 1.38 -10.92 13.59
C LEU A 67 2.65 -11.29 12.80
N TYR A 68 2.45 -12.06 11.74
CA TYR A 68 3.47 -12.44 10.76
C TYR A 68 3.17 -11.77 9.42
N ASP A 69 4.17 -11.59 8.57
CA ASP A 69 4.05 -10.95 7.26
C ASP A 69 4.47 -11.91 6.16
N GLU A 70 3.52 -12.76 5.76
CA GLU A 70 3.68 -13.90 4.87
C GLU A 70 4.32 -13.49 3.54
N ASN A 71 5.34 -14.26 3.15
CA ASN A 71 6.12 -14.06 1.92
C ASN A 71 6.68 -12.64 1.73
N ARG A 72 6.76 -11.84 2.81
CA ARG A 72 7.21 -10.45 2.78
C ARG A 72 8.25 -10.14 3.87
N ARG A 73 7.89 -9.69 5.08
CA ARG A 73 8.84 -9.28 6.13
C ARG A 73 9.10 -10.30 7.24
N GLY A 74 8.32 -11.37 7.32
CA GLY A 74 8.42 -12.33 8.44
C GLY A 74 7.73 -11.82 9.72
N TRP A 75 8.25 -12.17 10.90
CA TRP A 75 7.63 -11.81 12.18
C TRP A 75 7.62 -10.30 12.44
N LEU A 76 6.43 -9.70 12.54
CA LEU A 76 6.25 -8.29 12.88
C LEU A 76 6.06 -8.10 14.39
N GLN A 77 5.22 -8.95 14.99
CA GLN A 77 5.02 -8.97 16.44
C GLN A 77 4.69 -10.39 16.91
N ASP A 78 5.70 -11.03 17.50
CA ASP A 78 5.54 -12.31 18.18
C ASP A 78 5.10 -12.18 19.65
N LEU A 79 4.98 -13.32 20.34
CA LEU A 79 4.59 -13.37 21.75
C LEU A 79 5.77 -13.68 22.69
N SER A 80 7.03 -13.58 22.24
CA SER A 80 8.22 -13.82 23.08
C SER A 80 8.26 -12.92 24.33
N LYS A 81 7.65 -11.73 24.24
CA LYS A 81 7.51 -10.75 25.33
C LYS A 81 6.10 -10.70 25.94
N ASN A 82 5.21 -11.63 25.59
CA ASN A 82 3.83 -11.69 26.08
C ASN A 82 3.46 -13.09 26.60
N PRO A 83 4.03 -13.53 27.74
CA PRO A 83 3.78 -14.87 28.30
C PRO A 83 2.33 -15.11 28.71
N ASN A 84 1.58 -14.05 29.02
CA ASN A 84 0.14 -14.16 29.27
C ASN A 84 -0.63 -14.45 27.99
N GLY A 85 -0.23 -13.82 26.87
CA GLY A 85 -0.76 -14.12 25.54
C GLY A 85 -0.45 -15.55 25.10
N GLN A 86 0.74 -16.08 25.40
CA GLN A 86 1.11 -17.46 25.05
C GLN A 86 0.18 -18.51 25.71
N LYS A 87 -0.47 -18.17 26.82
CA LYS A 87 -1.43 -19.05 27.51
C LYS A 87 -2.86 -18.95 26.95
N ALA A 88 -3.12 -18.03 26.02
CA ALA A 88 -4.46 -17.71 25.57
C ALA A 88 -5.06 -18.82 24.71
N PHE A 89 -4.30 -19.34 23.76
CA PHE A 89 -4.72 -20.44 22.87
C PHE A 89 -4.79 -21.77 23.64
N LYS A 90 -5.80 -22.57 23.34
CA LYS A 90 -6.08 -23.86 24.00
C LYS A 90 -6.04 -24.98 22.95
N ASN A 91 -5.01 -25.81 23.01
CA ASN A 91 -4.86 -26.97 22.12
C ASN A 91 -6.02 -27.95 22.28
N GLY A 92 -6.47 -28.55 21.17
CA GLY A 92 -7.57 -29.49 21.14
C GLY A 92 -8.97 -28.87 21.37
N GLN A 93 -9.07 -27.54 21.50
CA GLN A 93 -10.33 -26.84 21.74
C GLN A 93 -10.62 -25.82 20.63
N TRP A 94 -11.88 -25.39 20.55
CA TRP A 94 -12.25 -24.22 19.75
C TRP A 94 -11.78 -22.95 20.44
N ASN A 95 -11.10 -22.09 19.69
CA ASN A 95 -10.53 -20.83 20.17
C ASN A 95 -11.20 -19.67 19.45
N LYS A 96 -11.69 -18.67 20.20
CA LYS A 96 -12.27 -17.46 19.61
C LYS A 96 -11.18 -16.43 19.35
N PHE A 97 -11.10 -15.96 18.11
CA PHE A 97 -10.24 -14.87 17.68
C PHE A 97 -11.08 -13.62 17.40
N ARG A 98 -10.47 -12.47 17.67
CA ARG A 98 -10.97 -11.16 17.24
C ARG A 98 -9.79 -10.37 16.68
N VAL A 99 -10.00 -9.73 15.54
CA VAL A 99 -9.03 -8.87 14.88
C VAL A 99 -9.71 -7.54 14.58
N VAL A 100 -9.05 -6.45 14.94
CA VAL A 100 -9.49 -5.10 14.57
C VAL A 100 -8.37 -4.46 13.77
N ALA A 101 -8.63 -4.24 12.49
CA ALA A 101 -7.74 -3.51 11.59
C ALA A 101 -8.40 -2.17 11.28
N LYS A 102 -7.82 -1.05 11.76
CA LYS A 102 -8.38 0.30 11.59
C LYS A 102 -7.28 1.32 11.34
N GLY A 103 -7.30 1.98 10.17
CA GLY A 103 -6.18 2.78 9.68
C GLY A 103 -4.91 1.94 9.58
N ASP A 104 -3.82 2.43 10.13
CA ASP A 104 -2.54 1.74 10.28
C ASP A 104 -2.50 0.76 11.47
N ARG A 105 -3.53 0.70 12.32
CA ARG A 105 -3.50 -0.08 13.56
C ARG A 105 -4.11 -1.47 13.38
N ILE A 106 -3.38 -2.51 13.77
CA ILE A 106 -3.81 -3.90 13.78
C ILE A 106 -3.77 -4.42 15.21
N GLN A 107 -4.90 -4.94 15.69
CA GLN A 107 -5.02 -5.49 17.03
C GLN A 107 -5.63 -6.89 16.98
N THR A 108 -5.14 -7.78 17.83
CA THR A 108 -5.63 -9.16 17.89
C THR A 108 -5.96 -9.58 19.33
N TRP A 109 -6.93 -10.47 19.45
CA TRP A 109 -7.29 -11.13 20.70
C TRP A 109 -7.53 -12.61 20.46
N VAL A 110 -7.11 -13.43 21.42
CA VAL A 110 -7.38 -14.87 21.47
C VAL A 110 -8.04 -15.17 22.81
N ASN A 111 -9.22 -15.80 22.80
CA ASN A 111 -10.00 -16.11 24.01
C ASN A 111 -10.07 -14.93 25.00
N ARG A 112 -10.36 -13.73 24.48
CA ARG A 112 -10.42 -12.43 25.20
C ARG A 112 -9.08 -11.84 25.64
N ALA A 113 -7.99 -12.61 25.65
CA ALA A 113 -6.66 -12.07 25.92
C ALA A 113 -6.19 -11.21 24.74
N ARG A 114 -5.73 -9.99 25.01
CA ARG A 114 -5.13 -9.13 23.99
C ARG A 114 -3.73 -9.63 23.65
N ILE A 115 -3.47 -9.83 22.36
CA ILE A 115 -2.21 -10.41 21.89
C ILE A 115 -1.33 -9.34 21.21
N VAL A 116 -1.84 -8.72 20.14
CA VAL A 116 -1.12 -7.70 19.36
C VAL A 116 -1.78 -6.33 19.48
N ASP A 117 -0.96 -5.29 19.45
CA ASP A 117 -1.34 -3.89 19.22
C ASP A 117 -0.24 -3.23 18.39
N PHE A 118 -0.32 -3.42 17.07
CA PHE A 118 0.72 -3.07 16.12
C PHE A 118 0.26 -1.91 15.22
N ARG A 119 1.22 -1.11 14.76
CA ARG A 119 0.97 -0.04 13.78
C ARG A 119 1.83 -0.27 12.55
N ASP A 120 1.19 -0.46 11.42
CA ASP A 120 1.82 -0.64 10.12
C ASP A 120 0.90 -0.12 9.01
N SER A 121 1.41 0.83 8.25
CA SER A 121 0.66 1.46 7.16
C SER A 121 0.98 0.84 5.81
N MET A 122 1.76 -0.26 5.76
CA MET A 122 2.29 -0.82 4.52
C MET A 122 1.14 -1.20 3.59
N THR A 123 0.35 -2.21 3.96
CA THR A 123 -0.85 -2.57 3.21
C THR A 123 -2.09 -2.22 4.03
N GLN A 124 -3.01 -1.46 3.47
CA GLN A 124 -4.22 -1.04 4.19
C GLN A 124 -5.51 -1.68 3.67
N THR A 125 -5.44 -2.34 2.51
CA THR A 125 -6.53 -3.09 1.91
C THR A 125 -6.03 -4.43 1.37
N GLY A 126 -6.87 -5.44 1.41
CA GLY A 126 -6.61 -6.75 0.80
C GLY A 126 -7.69 -7.77 1.19
N PHE A 127 -7.60 -8.99 0.69
CA PHE A 127 -8.52 -10.05 1.09
C PHE A 127 -8.24 -10.56 2.51
N ILE A 128 -9.21 -11.30 3.03
CA ILE A 128 -9.03 -12.20 4.18
C ILE A 128 -8.83 -13.61 3.63
N GLY A 129 -7.91 -14.40 4.19
CA GLY A 129 -7.59 -15.73 3.67
C GLY A 129 -7.34 -16.76 4.76
N LEU A 130 -7.91 -17.95 4.63
CA LEU A 130 -7.71 -19.06 5.57
C LEU A 130 -6.57 -19.95 5.09
N GLN A 131 -5.50 -20.06 5.87
CA GLN A 131 -4.33 -20.82 5.49
C GLN A 131 -4.43 -22.30 5.89
N VAL A 132 -4.16 -23.17 4.93
CA VAL A 132 -3.74 -24.56 5.18
C VAL A 132 -2.24 -24.62 4.90
N HIS A 133 -1.44 -24.70 5.97
CA HIS A 133 0.00 -24.77 5.85
C HIS A 133 0.41 -26.11 5.22
N ASN A 134 1.54 -26.13 4.49
CA ASN A 134 2.13 -27.38 4.02
C ASN A 134 2.39 -28.33 5.21
N HIS A 135 2.00 -29.59 5.04
CA HIS A 135 2.20 -30.64 6.02
C HIS A 135 2.43 -32.00 5.33
N ASP A 136 3.40 -32.76 5.81
CA ASP A 136 3.80 -34.05 5.19
C ASP A 136 2.89 -35.23 5.58
N LYS A 137 2.01 -35.04 6.57
CA LYS A 137 1.11 -36.07 7.09
C LYS A 137 -0.34 -35.82 6.65
N ALA A 138 -0.98 -36.87 6.15
CA ALA A 138 -2.41 -36.87 5.83
C ALA A 138 -3.29 -36.90 7.10
N GLY A 139 -4.51 -36.39 6.99
CA GLY A 139 -5.51 -36.41 8.08
C GLY A 139 -5.30 -35.35 9.17
N VAL A 140 -4.38 -34.40 8.95
CA VAL A 140 -4.16 -33.26 9.83
C VAL A 140 -5.09 -32.12 9.43
N GLU A 141 -5.83 -31.58 10.38
CA GLU A 141 -6.99 -30.71 10.10
C GLU A 141 -6.91 -29.35 10.80
N VAL A 142 -7.41 -28.33 10.11
CA VAL A 142 -7.79 -27.05 10.68
C VAL A 142 -9.24 -26.78 10.30
N LYS A 143 -10.02 -26.26 11.24
CA LYS A 143 -11.46 -26.03 11.10
C LYS A 143 -11.76 -24.62 11.56
N TRP A 144 -12.51 -23.89 10.75
CA TRP A 144 -13.01 -22.56 11.09
C TRP A 144 -14.53 -22.55 11.11
N ARG A 145 -15.13 -21.77 12.00
CA ARG A 145 -16.57 -21.53 12.04
C ARG A 145 -16.88 -20.14 12.59
N ASN A 146 -18.14 -19.73 12.47
CA ASN A 146 -18.63 -18.45 13.00
C ASN A 146 -17.81 -17.24 12.51
N ILE A 147 -17.30 -17.30 11.28
CA ILE A 147 -16.50 -16.22 10.68
C ILE A 147 -17.45 -15.06 10.37
N LYS A 148 -17.18 -13.90 10.97
CA LYS A 148 -17.96 -12.68 10.81
C LYS A 148 -17.03 -11.51 10.56
N VAL A 149 -17.32 -10.72 9.53
CA VAL A 149 -16.59 -9.49 9.22
C VAL A 149 -17.56 -8.32 9.30
N LYS A 150 -17.28 -7.40 10.20
CA LYS A 150 -17.88 -6.06 10.20
C LYS A 150 -16.99 -5.16 9.38
N ASP A 151 -17.41 -4.87 8.16
CA ASP A 151 -16.74 -3.91 7.27
C ASP A 151 -16.93 -2.49 7.81
N LEU A 152 -15.82 -1.79 8.03
CA LEU A 152 -15.79 -0.41 8.53
C LEU A 152 -15.38 0.58 7.42
N GLY A 153 -15.21 0.11 6.17
CA GLY A 153 -14.90 0.92 5.01
C GLY A 153 -13.42 0.90 4.61
N ILE A 154 -13.04 1.77 3.69
CA ILE A 154 -11.64 1.92 3.27
C ILE A 154 -10.92 2.81 4.29
N PRO A 155 -9.75 2.42 4.81
CA PRO A 155 -8.96 3.28 5.68
C PRO A 155 -8.68 4.57 4.94
N THR A 156 -8.97 5.69 5.60
CA THR A 156 -8.31 6.93 5.22
C THR A 156 -6.90 6.82 5.80
N ALA A 157 -5.88 6.66 4.96
CA ALA A 157 -4.50 6.85 5.40
C ALA A 157 -4.38 8.29 5.89
N ASN A 158 -4.45 8.48 7.21
CA ASN A 158 -4.34 9.81 7.79
C ASN A 158 -2.88 10.24 7.77
N PRO A 159 -2.59 11.54 7.61
CA PRO A 159 -1.25 12.04 7.80
C PRO A 159 -0.71 11.62 9.17
N PRO A 160 0.57 11.26 9.27
CA PRO A 160 1.22 11.09 10.56
C PRO A 160 1.14 12.40 11.36
N LYS A 161 1.46 12.36 12.65
CA LYS A 161 1.45 13.58 13.49
C LYS A 161 2.35 14.67 12.88
N GLY A 162 1.75 15.78 12.47
CA GLY A 162 2.43 16.89 11.81
C GLY A 162 2.54 16.77 10.29
N GLY A 163 1.93 15.76 9.68
CA GLY A 163 1.63 15.76 8.26
C GLY A 163 0.42 16.64 7.95
N GLU A 164 0.30 17.05 6.70
CA GLU A 164 -0.74 17.93 6.20
C GLU A 164 -1.48 17.30 5.02
N TRP A 165 -2.75 17.69 4.87
CA TRP A 165 -3.55 17.34 3.71
C TRP A 165 -3.25 18.27 2.55
N LEU A 166 -2.91 17.70 1.39
CA LEU A 166 -2.96 18.41 0.11
C LEU A 166 -4.28 18.17 -0.61
N LEU A 167 -4.92 17.02 -0.39
CA LEU A 167 -6.20 16.67 -0.97
C LEU A 167 -6.97 15.67 -0.09
N LYS A 168 -8.00 16.11 0.62
CA LYS A 168 -8.93 15.22 1.35
C LYS A 168 -10.39 15.46 0.96
N THR A 169 -10.74 16.69 0.66
CA THR A 169 -12.10 17.16 0.34
C THR A 169 -12.08 18.07 -0.88
N GLU A 170 -13.25 18.38 -1.43
CA GLU A 170 -13.40 19.33 -2.53
C GLU A 170 -12.78 20.71 -2.21
N ALA A 171 -12.87 21.16 -0.95
CA ALA A 171 -12.29 22.42 -0.53
C ALA A 171 -10.76 22.48 -0.69
N ASP A 172 -10.09 21.33 -0.77
CA ASP A 172 -8.64 21.22 -0.94
C ASP A 172 -8.19 21.36 -2.40
N LEU A 173 -9.11 21.41 -3.38
CA LEU A 173 -8.76 21.71 -4.77
C LEU A 173 -8.03 23.07 -4.89
N LYS A 174 -8.29 23.99 -3.97
CA LYS A 174 -7.61 25.30 -3.88
C LYS A 174 -6.12 25.21 -3.54
N ASN A 175 -5.65 24.08 -3.02
CA ASN A 175 -4.23 23.84 -2.71
C ASN A 175 -3.39 23.64 -3.98
N TRP A 176 -4.05 23.53 -5.14
CA TRP A 176 -3.45 23.26 -6.43
C TRP A 176 -3.65 24.46 -7.39
N ALA A 177 -2.74 24.59 -8.34
CA ALA A 177 -2.78 25.57 -9.43
C ALA A 177 -2.33 24.91 -10.73
N ARG A 178 -2.56 25.56 -11.88
CA ARG A 178 -2.06 25.04 -13.15
C ARG A 178 -0.53 25.02 -13.17
N GLN A 179 0.06 23.94 -13.68
CA GLN A 179 1.52 23.81 -13.78
C GLN A 179 2.09 24.96 -14.63
N GLY A 180 3.13 25.62 -14.12
CA GLY A 180 3.78 26.75 -14.78
C GLY A 180 3.02 28.08 -14.73
N LYS A 181 1.81 28.09 -14.14
CA LYS A 181 0.93 29.27 -14.05
C LYS A 181 0.24 29.34 -12.68
N PRO A 182 0.98 29.67 -11.60
CA PRO A 182 0.48 29.62 -10.22
C PRO A 182 -0.76 30.49 -9.94
N GLU A 183 -0.97 31.53 -10.75
CA GLU A 183 -2.12 32.43 -10.72
C GLU A 183 -3.40 31.81 -11.32
N GLU A 184 -3.26 30.82 -12.22
CA GLU A 184 -4.40 30.10 -12.79
C GLU A 184 -4.83 28.97 -11.82
N PRO A 185 -6.11 28.91 -11.41
CA PRO A 185 -6.59 27.89 -10.49
C PRO A 185 -6.56 26.49 -11.11
N ASN A 186 -6.62 25.47 -10.27
CA ASN A 186 -6.80 24.08 -10.68
C ASN A 186 -8.04 23.93 -11.60
N PRO A 187 -7.89 23.43 -12.85
CA PRO A 187 -9.01 23.25 -13.78
C PRO A 187 -9.75 21.90 -13.62
N TRP A 188 -9.29 21.04 -12.72
CA TRP A 188 -9.85 19.71 -12.46
C TRP A 188 -11.03 19.76 -11.49
N THR A 189 -11.86 18.72 -11.49
CA THR A 189 -13.17 18.72 -10.81
C THR A 189 -13.25 17.70 -9.69
N TRP A 190 -14.13 17.91 -8.71
CA TRP A 190 -14.41 16.93 -7.67
C TRP A 190 -15.58 16.02 -8.09
N VAL A 191 -15.34 14.71 -8.13
CA VAL A 191 -16.31 13.68 -8.53
C VAL A 191 -16.14 12.47 -7.61
N ASP A 192 -17.23 11.93 -7.07
CA ASP A 192 -17.24 10.70 -6.25
C ASP A 192 -16.19 10.68 -5.12
N SER A 193 -16.07 11.79 -4.39
CA SER A 193 -15.09 11.98 -3.31
C SER A 193 -13.62 11.93 -3.76
N ALA A 194 -13.34 12.31 -5.01
CA ALA A 194 -12.00 12.39 -5.58
C ALA A 194 -11.85 13.60 -6.50
N MET A 195 -10.61 14.05 -6.70
CA MET A 195 -10.26 14.99 -7.77
C MET A 195 -10.05 14.22 -9.07
N GLU A 196 -10.83 14.52 -10.10
CA GLU A 196 -10.73 13.91 -11.43
C GLU A 196 -10.02 14.86 -12.40
N VAL A 197 -9.01 14.35 -13.10
CA VAL A 197 -8.36 15.05 -14.21
C VAL A 197 -9.41 15.48 -15.23
N LYS A 198 -9.48 16.77 -15.53
CA LYS A 198 -10.20 17.27 -16.71
C LYS A 198 -9.26 17.12 -17.92
N PRO A 199 -9.46 16.13 -18.80
CA PRO A 199 -8.46 15.80 -19.81
C PRO A 199 -8.18 16.99 -20.75
N ARG A 200 -6.90 17.19 -21.09
CA ARG A 200 -6.42 18.29 -21.95
C ARG A 200 -6.66 19.70 -21.39
N SER A 201 -6.90 19.85 -20.09
CA SER A 201 -6.94 21.16 -19.43
C SER A 201 -5.58 21.61 -18.90
N GLY A 202 -4.61 20.70 -18.87
CA GLY A 202 -3.25 20.92 -18.41
C GLY A 202 -2.99 20.27 -17.04
N SER A 203 -1.73 19.94 -16.82
CA SER A 203 -1.22 19.43 -15.53
C SER A 203 -1.38 20.47 -14.43
N ILE A 204 -1.39 20.00 -13.18
CA ILE A 204 -1.48 20.85 -11.99
C ILE A 204 -0.28 20.68 -11.09
N MET A 205 -0.07 21.67 -10.24
CA MET A 205 0.97 21.69 -9.23
C MET A 205 0.45 22.04 -7.85
N SER A 206 1.07 21.49 -6.80
CA SER A 206 0.80 21.94 -5.43
C SER A 206 1.28 23.39 -5.27
N LYS A 207 0.52 24.22 -4.57
CA LYS A 207 0.97 25.59 -4.23
C LYS A 207 2.07 25.56 -3.18
N ARG A 208 1.99 24.61 -2.25
CA ARG A 208 3.08 24.31 -1.31
C ARG A 208 4.26 23.67 -2.03
N LYS A 209 5.45 23.93 -1.50
CA LYS A 209 6.74 23.42 -1.96
C LYS A 209 7.39 22.61 -0.86
N PHE A 210 8.16 21.59 -1.23
CA PHE A 210 8.72 20.58 -0.34
C PHE A 210 10.17 20.28 -0.70
N SER A 211 10.93 19.78 0.27
CA SER A 211 12.28 19.25 0.08
C SER A 211 12.29 17.75 0.42
N ASP A 212 12.80 17.37 1.59
CA ASP A 212 12.61 16.05 2.18
C ASP A 212 11.15 15.85 2.57
N PHE A 213 10.56 14.72 2.18
CA PHE A 213 9.20 14.40 2.61
C PHE A 213 8.89 12.90 2.63
N ARG A 214 7.84 12.59 3.39
CA ARG A 214 7.00 11.40 3.22
C ARG A 214 5.66 11.83 2.63
N MET A 215 5.15 11.07 1.68
CA MET A 215 3.88 11.33 1.01
C MET A 215 3.08 10.04 0.93
N HIS A 216 1.76 10.16 1.04
CA HIS A 216 0.81 9.17 0.56
C HIS A 216 -0.10 9.80 -0.48
N MET A 217 -0.47 9.02 -1.48
CA MET A 217 -1.52 9.38 -2.43
C MET A 217 -2.27 8.13 -2.88
N GLU A 218 -3.57 8.29 -3.14
CA GLU A 218 -4.37 7.29 -3.81
C GLU A 218 -4.75 7.78 -5.20
N PHE A 219 -4.73 6.86 -6.17
CA PHE A 219 -5.11 7.12 -7.54
C PHE A 219 -5.92 5.96 -8.12
N MET A 220 -6.72 6.27 -9.14
CA MET A 220 -7.48 5.30 -9.90
C MET A 220 -7.41 5.67 -11.37
N VAL A 221 -7.09 4.69 -12.19
CA VAL A 221 -6.92 4.83 -13.63
C VAL A 221 -8.15 4.29 -14.33
N ASP A 222 -8.71 5.07 -15.26
CA ASP A 222 -9.79 4.60 -16.15
C ASP A 222 -9.18 3.92 -17.39
N ASP A 223 -9.86 2.87 -17.88
CA ASP A 223 -9.55 2.29 -19.18
C ASP A 223 -10.25 3.11 -20.28
N ASN A 224 -9.45 3.66 -21.20
CA ASN A 224 -9.98 4.43 -22.32
C ASN A 224 -10.00 3.63 -23.65
N GLY A 225 -9.71 2.33 -23.60
CA GLY A 225 -9.70 1.44 -24.76
C GLY A 225 -8.50 1.60 -25.70
N ARG A 226 -7.52 2.44 -25.38
CA ARG A 226 -6.28 2.59 -26.16
C ARG A 226 -5.19 1.62 -25.69
N SER A 227 -4.05 1.64 -26.36
CA SER A 227 -2.89 0.81 -26.02
C SER A 227 -1.71 1.61 -25.48
N GLY A 228 -0.84 0.94 -24.72
CA GLY A 228 0.42 1.48 -24.21
C GLY A 228 0.25 2.79 -23.45
N GLN A 229 1.17 3.73 -23.70
CA GLN A 229 1.22 5.06 -23.07
C GLN A 229 -0.01 5.95 -23.36
N ALA A 230 -0.92 5.53 -24.24
CA ALA A 230 -2.14 6.27 -24.50
C ALA A 230 -3.32 5.83 -23.61
N ASN A 231 -3.18 4.76 -22.82
CA ASN A 231 -4.23 4.24 -21.95
C ASN A 231 -3.97 4.53 -20.48
N GLY A 232 -4.66 5.54 -19.95
CA GLY A 232 -4.60 5.84 -18.52
C GLY A 232 -3.29 6.48 -18.04
N ASN A 233 -2.53 7.11 -18.95
CA ASN A 233 -1.27 7.77 -18.64
C ASN A 233 -1.50 9.05 -17.82
N SER A 234 -0.74 9.18 -16.75
CA SER A 234 -0.48 10.35 -15.94
C SER A 234 0.83 10.11 -15.17
N GLY A 235 1.15 10.94 -14.20
CA GLY A 235 2.32 10.76 -13.35
C GLY A 235 2.29 11.72 -12.19
N VAL A 236 2.97 11.36 -11.11
CA VAL A 236 3.31 12.29 -10.04
C VAL A 236 4.78 12.67 -10.16
N TYR A 237 5.05 13.95 -10.38
CA TYR A 237 6.42 14.46 -10.40
C TYR A 237 6.79 14.90 -8.99
N LEU A 238 7.65 14.11 -8.35
CA LEU A 238 8.21 14.36 -7.03
C LEU A 238 9.13 15.58 -7.12
N MET A 239 8.88 16.58 -6.28
CA MET A 239 9.54 17.90 -6.37
C MET A 239 9.44 18.54 -7.78
N GLY A 240 8.48 18.12 -8.60
CA GLY A 240 8.29 18.62 -9.97
C GLY A 240 9.34 18.12 -10.97
N SER A 241 10.31 17.30 -10.54
CA SER A 241 11.44 16.85 -11.37
C SER A 241 11.40 15.37 -11.72
N TYR A 242 10.93 14.50 -10.81
CA TYR A 242 11.04 13.06 -10.97
C TYR A 242 9.67 12.40 -11.07
N GLU A 243 9.34 11.91 -12.26
CA GLU A 243 8.08 11.24 -12.55
C GLU A 243 8.07 9.81 -12.00
N LEU A 244 7.16 9.59 -11.05
CA LEU A 244 6.66 8.28 -10.72
C LEU A 244 5.42 8.01 -11.57
N GLN A 245 5.55 7.03 -12.47
CA GLN A 245 4.62 6.76 -13.54
C GLN A 245 3.25 6.28 -13.02
N ILE A 246 2.17 6.76 -13.63
CA ILE A 246 0.80 6.26 -13.46
C ILE A 246 0.29 5.83 -14.83
N LEU A 247 -0.09 4.56 -14.98
CA LEU A 247 -0.55 4.03 -16.26
C LEU A 247 -1.53 2.87 -16.06
N ASN A 248 -2.41 2.62 -17.03
CA ASN A 248 -3.24 1.40 -17.04
C ASN A 248 -2.35 0.19 -17.41
N SER A 249 -1.60 -0.31 -16.44
CA SER A 249 -0.53 -1.30 -16.65
C SER A 249 -0.93 -2.74 -16.41
N ALA A 250 -1.93 -3.04 -15.59
CA ALA A 250 -2.27 -4.42 -15.29
C ALA A 250 -2.75 -5.19 -16.54
N PRO A 251 -2.34 -6.47 -16.75
CA PRO A 251 -1.40 -7.27 -15.96
C PRO A 251 0.05 -7.26 -16.51
N ARG A 252 0.46 -6.21 -17.22
CA ARG A 252 1.81 -6.11 -17.82
C ARG A 252 2.90 -6.14 -16.74
N GLY A 253 4.06 -6.66 -17.12
CA GLY A 253 5.24 -6.76 -16.27
C GLY A 253 5.88 -5.40 -15.96
N PRO A 254 6.90 -5.39 -15.08
CA PRO A 254 7.55 -4.15 -14.66
C PRO A 254 8.37 -3.53 -15.80
N ALA A 255 8.19 -2.24 -16.01
CA ALA A 255 9.05 -1.42 -16.86
C ALA A 255 9.17 -0.01 -16.25
N ASP A 256 10.21 0.73 -16.64
CA ASP A 256 10.46 2.09 -16.13
C ASP A 256 9.40 3.09 -16.60
N ASN A 257 8.69 2.80 -17.68
CA ASN A 257 7.59 3.58 -18.23
C ASN A 257 6.19 2.96 -17.98
N GLU A 258 6.09 1.89 -17.19
CA GLU A 258 4.81 1.33 -16.72
C GLU A 258 4.49 1.82 -15.31
N CYS A 259 3.26 1.64 -14.84
CA CYS A 259 2.79 2.12 -13.55
C CYS A 259 3.69 1.64 -12.39
N GLY A 260 4.23 2.58 -11.64
CA GLY A 260 5.20 2.35 -10.57
C GLY A 260 6.66 2.48 -11.02
N GLY A 261 6.94 2.65 -12.31
CA GLY A 261 8.27 2.97 -12.82
C GLY A 261 8.70 4.39 -12.44
N ILE A 262 10.00 4.55 -12.17
CA ILE A 262 10.63 5.86 -12.16
C ILE A 262 11.05 6.12 -13.60
N TYR A 263 10.34 7.02 -14.28
CA TYR A 263 10.37 7.15 -15.74
C TYR A 263 11.80 7.26 -16.28
N THR A 264 12.19 6.40 -17.22
CA THR A 264 13.54 6.28 -17.84
C THR A 264 14.71 5.97 -16.89
N ILE A 265 14.47 5.86 -15.58
CA ILE A 265 15.52 5.63 -14.58
C ILE A 265 15.49 4.17 -14.13
N LYS A 266 14.34 3.67 -13.69
CA LYS A 266 14.25 2.34 -13.09
C LYS A 266 12.84 1.76 -13.16
N ALA A 267 12.75 0.52 -13.67
CA ALA A 267 11.58 -0.33 -13.53
C ALA A 267 11.38 -0.74 -12.06
N PRO A 268 10.12 -0.84 -11.58
CA PRO A 268 9.85 -1.31 -10.24
C PRO A 268 10.30 -2.76 -10.09
N ASP A 269 10.74 -3.15 -8.89
CA ASP A 269 11.17 -4.53 -8.63
C ASP A 269 10.01 -5.53 -8.81
N TYR A 270 8.77 -5.07 -8.62
CA TYR A 270 7.54 -5.83 -8.84
C TYR A 270 6.48 -4.97 -9.55
N ALA A 271 5.77 -5.55 -10.51
CA ALA A 271 4.61 -4.91 -11.13
C ALA A 271 3.40 -5.04 -10.19
N MET A 272 2.98 -3.92 -9.62
CA MET A 272 1.93 -3.88 -8.59
C MET A 272 0.66 -3.16 -9.04
N ALA A 273 0.56 -2.81 -10.33
CA ALA A 273 -0.62 -2.19 -10.88
C ALA A 273 -1.84 -3.14 -10.79
N LEU A 274 -2.94 -2.62 -10.27
CA LEU A 274 -4.25 -3.25 -10.29
C LEU A 274 -5.01 -2.88 -11.58
N PRO A 275 -6.05 -3.64 -11.97
CA PRO A 275 -6.89 -3.32 -13.12
C PRO A 275 -7.51 -1.91 -13.05
N ALA A 276 -7.87 -1.38 -14.22
CA ALA A 276 -8.57 -0.11 -14.32
C ALA A 276 -9.87 -0.09 -13.49
N GLY A 277 -10.22 1.07 -12.94
CA GLY A 277 -11.36 1.25 -12.04
C GLY A 277 -11.12 0.78 -10.60
N VAL A 278 -9.91 0.31 -10.27
CA VAL A 278 -9.52 -0.06 -8.91
C VAL A 278 -8.61 1.02 -8.33
N TRP A 279 -8.93 1.46 -7.10
CA TRP A 279 -8.08 2.37 -6.33
C TRP A 279 -6.77 1.71 -5.92
N GLN A 280 -5.69 2.45 -6.07
CA GLN A 280 -4.32 2.03 -5.78
C GLN A 280 -3.61 3.15 -5.02
N SER A 281 -2.50 2.86 -4.35
CA SER A 281 -1.77 3.85 -3.56
C SER A 281 -0.27 3.86 -3.82
N TYR A 282 0.31 5.06 -3.71
CA TYR A 282 1.74 5.24 -3.53
C TYR A 282 2.05 5.80 -2.14
N ASP A 283 3.01 5.18 -1.47
CA ASP A 283 3.66 5.73 -0.29
C ASP A 283 5.13 5.99 -0.64
N VAL A 284 5.53 7.24 -0.55
CA VAL A 284 6.84 7.72 -1.02
C VAL A 284 7.60 8.34 0.13
N THR A 285 8.87 7.98 0.27
CA THR A 285 9.84 8.72 1.08
C THR A 285 10.93 9.25 0.16
N LEU A 286 11.07 10.57 0.10
CA LEU A 286 12.08 11.24 -0.71
C LEU A 286 13.04 12.03 0.18
N LYS A 287 14.33 11.87 -0.09
CA LYS A 287 15.42 12.71 0.38
C LYS A 287 15.89 13.57 -0.79
N ALA A 288 15.81 14.89 -0.65
CA ALA A 288 16.18 15.82 -1.69
C ALA A 288 17.68 15.75 -2.00
N ALA A 289 18.05 16.17 -3.21
CA ALA A 289 19.46 16.34 -3.57
C ALA A 289 20.14 17.34 -2.63
N LYS A 290 21.43 17.15 -2.36
CA LYS A 290 22.23 18.09 -1.56
C LYS A 290 23.03 19.02 -2.46
N TRP A 291 23.21 20.24 -1.99
CA TRP A 291 23.80 21.32 -2.78
C TRP A 291 24.82 22.11 -1.96
N ASN A 292 25.84 22.63 -2.66
CA ASN A 292 26.73 23.67 -2.16
C ASN A 292 26.60 24.88 -3.08
N GLY A 293 25.82 25.88 -2.66
CA GLY A 293 25.30 26.90 -3.57
C GLY A 293 24.46 26.25 -4.68
N ASP A 294 24.77 26.56 -5.93
CA ASP A 294 24.09 25.98 -7.11
C ASP A 294 24.72 24.67 -7.60
N LYS A 295 25.79 24.19 -6.95
CA LYS A 295 26.45 22.94 -7.33
C LYS A 295 25.83 21.76 -6.59
N LYS A 296 25.19 20.84 -7.32
CA LYS A 296 24.73 19.56 -6.78
C LYS A 296 25.92 18.74 -6.28
N THR A 297 25.82 18.23 -5.06
CA THR A 297 26.86 17.43 -4.36
C THR A 297 26.42 16.02 -4.08
N GLU A 298 25.11 15.77 -3.96
CA GLU A 298 24.53 14.44 -3.79
C GLU A 298 23.18 14.39 -4.51
N ASN A 299 22.88 13.28 -5.19
CA ASN A 299 21.61 13.07 -5.86
C ASN A 299 20.47 12.86 -4.86
N ALA A 300 19.25 13.18 -5.27
CA ALA A 300 18.06 12.81 -4.50
C ALA A 300 17.93 11.28 -4.42
N ARG A 301 17.26 10.79 -3.38
CA ARG A 301 17.01 9.38 -3.16
C ARG A 301 15.55 9.13 -2.79
N VAL A 302 14.99 8.03 -3.30
CA VAL A 302 13.57 7.71 -3.09
C VAL A 302 13.35 6.26 -2.69
N THR A 303 12.39 6.05 -1.79
CA THR A 303 11.82 4.74 -1.46
C THR A 303 10.33 4.78 -1.73
N ILE A 304 9.80 3.80 -2.48
CA ILE A 304 8.42 3.80 -2.96
C ILE A 304 7.77 2.46 -2.67
N TYR A 305 6.59 2.52 -2.07
CA TYR A 305 5.66 1.40 -1.98
C TYR A 305 4.48 1.64 -2.92
N HIS A 306 4.09 0.61 -3.66
CA HIS A 306 2.87 0.59 -4.48
C HIS A 306 1.93 -0.47 -3.92
N ASN A 307 0.74 -0.06 -3.49
CA ASN A 307 -0.24 -0.92 -2.83
C ASN A 307 0.36 -1.67 -1.62
N GLY A 308 1.28 -1.00 -0.91
CA GLY A 308 2.01 -1.57 0.22
C GLY A 308 3.12 -2.56 -0.12
N THR A 309 3.47 -2.73 -1.38
CA THR A 309 4.63 -3.52 -1.75
C THR A 309 5.80 -2.59 -2.06
N LEU A 310 6.94 -2.84 -1.43
CA LEU A 310 8.18 -2.12 -1.72
C LEU A 310 8.60 -2.42 -3.16
N ILE A 311 8.55 -1.39 -4.02
CA ILE A 311 8.88 -1.52 -5.45
C ILE A 311 10.16 -0.77 -5.83
N HIS A 312 10.58 0.19 -5.00
CA HIS A 312 11.85 0.90 -5.13
C HIS A 312 12.43 1.10 -3.74
N ASN A 313 13.59 0.51 -3.46
CA ASN A 313 14.26 0.65 -2.17
C ASN A 313 15.48 1.57 -2.28
N ASN A 314 15.37 2.78 -1.73
CA ASN A 314 16.46 3.75 -1.68
C ASN A 314 17.18 3.91 -3.04
N ILE A 315 16.42 4.27 -4.07
CA ILE A 315 16.91 4.45 -5.44
C ILE A 315 17.47 5.86 -5.61
N VAL A 316 18.61 5.97 -6.30
CA VAL A 316 19.22 7.25 -6.67
C VAL A 316 18.48 7.86 -7.85
N LEU A 317 18.19 9.16 -7.78
CA LEU A 317 17.59 9.95 -8.84
C LEU A 317 18.65 10.89 -9.43
N PRO A 318 19.32 10.51 -10.53
CA PRO A 318 20.46 11.25 -11.06
C PRO A 318 20.09 12.55 -11.79
N ASN A 319 18.89 12.61 -12.38
CA ASN A 319 18.42 13.72 -13.20
C ASN A 319 16.88 13.77 -13.21
N PRO A 320 16.29 14.91 -13.62
CA PRO A 320 14.85 14.99 -13.92
C PRO A 320 14.45 14.00 -15.01
N THR A 321 13.17 13.63 -15.04
CA THR A 321 12.61 12.68 -15.99
C THR A 321 11.47 13.31 -16.79
N GLY A 322 11.18 12.79 -17.98
CA GLY A 322 9.98 13.19 -18.75
C GLY A 322 9.86 14.70 -18.93
N ALA A 323 8.69 15.25 -18.58
CA ALA A 323 8.41 16.68 -18.61
C ALA A 323 8.81 17.42 -17.31
N GLY A 324 9.72 16.83 -16.53
CA GLY A 324 10.13 17.32 -15.22
C GLY A 324 11.01 18.55 -15.32
N ASP A 325 10.86 19.44 -14.36
CA ASP A 325 11.69 20.64 -14.29
C ASP A 325 13.14 20.31 -13.87
N PRO A 326 14.10 21.17 -14.22
CA PRO A 326 15.46 21.10 -13.68
C PRO A 326 15.46 21.00 -12.15
N GLU A 327 16.39 20.20 -11.60
CA GLU A 327 16.57 20.11 -10.15
C GLU A 327 16.96 21.48 -9.57
N SER A 328 16.65 21.69 -8.29
CA SER A 328 16.93 22.95 -7.59
C SER A 328 17.39 22.70 -6.16
N PRO A 329 18.26 23.57 -5.60
CA PRO A 329 18.54 23.59 -4.16
C PRO A 329 17.34 24.02 -3.30
N ASN A 330 16.32 24.64 -3.91
CA ASN A 330 15.16 25.16 -3.20
C ASN A 330 14.01 24.13 -3.17
N PRO A 331 13.14 24.17 -2.14
CA PRO A 331 11.91 23.39 -2.14
C PRO A 331 11.08 23.59 -3.42
N ARG A 332 10.48 22.51 -3.93
CA ARG A 332 9.68 22.51 -5.17
C ARG A 332 8.30 21.86 -4.97
N PRO A 333 7.30 22.21 -5.80
CA PRO A 333 5.96 21.62 -5.71
C PRO A 333 5.92 20.17 -6.21
N PHE A 334 4.81 19.47 -5.99
CA PHE A 334 4.44 18.24 -6.71
C PHE A 334 3.73 18.59 -8.01
N TYR A 335 3.93 17.81 -9.08
CA TYR A 335 3.05 17.87 -10.26
C TYR A 335 2.20 16.63 -10.41
N LEU A 336 0.94 16.82 -10.77
CA LEU A 336 0.06 15.76 -11.25
C LEU A 336 -0.19 16.01 -12.74
N GLN A 337 0.17 15.02 -13.56
CA GLN A 337 0.19 15.18 -15.01
C GLN A 337 -1.20 14.99 -15.62
N ASP A 338 -1.59 15.91 -16.51
CA ASP A 338 -2.65 15.67 -17.48
C ASP A 338 -2.03 15.19 -18.79
N HIS A 339 -2.20 13.90 -19.08
CA HIS A 339 -1.80 13.30 -20.37
C HIS A 339 -3.02 12.98 -21.26
N GLY A 340 -4.12 13.72 -21.08
CA GLY A 340 -5.35 13.56 -21.84
C GLY A 340 -6.19 12.34 -21.44
N ASN A 341 -5.96 11.78 -20.25
CA ASN A 341 -6.68 10.63 -19.69
C ASN A 341 -7.46 11.03 -18.44
N ARG A 342 -8.52 10.27 -18.15
CA ARG A 342 -9.24 10.40 -16.88
C ARG A 342 -8.51 9.60 -15.81
N ILE A 343 -8.06 10.31 -14.79
CA ILE A 343 -7.44 9.75 -13.59
C ILE A 343 -8.10 10.41 -12.41
N ARG A 344 -8.40 9.63 -11.37
CA ARG A 344 -8.96 10.15 -10.12
C ARG A 344 -7.92 10.05 -9.03
N PHE A 345 -7.77 11.11 -8.25
CA PHE A 345 -6.84 11.23 -7.14
C PHE A 345 -7.61 11.52 -5.85
N ARG A 346 -7.19 10.92 -4.75
CA ARG A 346 -7.71 11.27 -3.42
C ARG A 346 -6.67 11.02 -2.35
N ASN A 347 -7.00 11.45 -1.13
CA ASN A 347 -6.24 11.10 0.06
C ASN A 347 -4.74 11.47 -0.04
N ILE A 348 -4.42 12.66 -0.55
CA ILE A 348 -3.03 13.11 -0.69
C ILE A 348 -2.62 13.86 0.56
N TRP A 349 -1.61 13.34 1.26
CA TRP A 349 -0.98 14.04 2.38
C TRP A 349 0.54 13.96 2.30
N VAL A 350 1.18 14.93 2.95
CA VAL A 350 2.64 15.07 2.97
C VAL A 350 3.12 15.36 4.39
N SER A 351 4.30 14.86 4.75
CA SER A 351 4.97 15.15 6.02
C SER A 351 6.45 15.39 5.79
N GLU A 352 6.96 16.53 6.24
CA GLU A 352 8.38 16.91 6.15
C GLU A 352 9.22 16.28 7.28
N LYS A 353 8.59 15.50 8.18
CA LYS A 353 9.29 14.69 9.18
C LYS A 353 9.59 13.33 8.57
N VAL A 354 10.78 13.23 7.99
CA VAL A 354 11.28 12.01 7.33
C VAL A 354 12.12 11.17 8.28
#